data_AF-A0A383BIT9-F1
#
_entry.id   AF-A0A383BIT9-F1
#
_cell.length_a   1.000
_cell.length_b   1.000
_cell.length_c   1.000
_cell.angle_alpha   90.00
_cell.angle_beta   90.00
_cell.angle_gamma   90.00
#
_symmetry.space_group_name_H-M   'P 1'
#
loop_
_entity.id
_entity.type
_entity.pdbx_description
1 polymer ?
#
loop_
_entity_poly.entity_id
_entity_poly.type
_entity_poly.pdbx_seq_one_letter_code
_entity_poly.pdbx_strand_id
1 'polypeptide(L)'
;MKILIKIAILLVIVIGGGAFYGWLQWKPIAAELSAKDQEKFDLMMAEAKSFGFGTAQKLYNELDTMTLEDVVNLRHSKWQEKLEKNEEFRNAYLEEQHKARQQESIERKSKHDLKLSTLIFKSEEGKLLSTIWKESEPWQKVMVLRQKCVKYLKMEEADSRRRTNALELSRISSILDRPEKLSCGKKMADICLAISVSDYCMELVPNADDNEAILQAMQRLKGKMNHYYYIK
;
A
#
# COMPACT_ATOMS: atom_id res chain seq x y z
N MET A 1 35.08 -3.28 -65.06
CA MET A 1 33.87 -2.73 -64.39
C MET A 1 33.90 -2.80 -62.85
N LYS A 2 34.40 -3.88 -62.21
CA LYS A 2 34.40 -3.99 -60.72
C LYS A 2 35.37 -3.05 -59.98
N ILE A 3 36.45 -2.60 -60.63
CA ILE A 3 37.47 -1.72 -60.02
C ILE A 3 37.04 -0.25 -60.05
N LEU A 4 36.37 0.18 -61.12
CA LEU A 4 35.85 1.55 -61.26
C LEU A 4 34.72 1.85 -60.26
N ILE A 5 33.90 0.85 -59.91
CA ILE A 5 32.84 0.98 -58.89
C ILE A 5 33.43 1.17 -57.48
N LYS A 6 34.52 0.46 -57.16
CA LYS A 6 35.20 0.61 -55.85
C LYS A 6 35.86 1.99 -55.70
N ILE A 7 36.40 2.55 -56.78
CA ILE A 7 37.02 3.88 -56.78
C ILE A 7 35.95 4.99 -56.73
N ALA A 8 34.80 4.78 -57.39
CA ALA A 8 33.67 5.71 -57.33
C ALA A 8 33.06 5.79 -55.92
N ILE A 9 32.93 4.67 -55.20
CA ILE A 9 32.45 4.65 -53.81
C ILE A 9 33.45 5.34 -52.87
N LEU A 10 34.75 5.13 -53.08
CA LEU A 10 35.80 5.83 -52.34
C LEU A 10 35.80 7.34 -52.61
N LEU A 11 35.54 7.77 -53.84
CA LEU A 11 35.42 9.19 -54.21
C LEU A 11 34.16 9.87 -53.64
N VAL A 12 33.03 9.15 -53.53
CA VAL A 12 31.78 9.67 -52.92
C VAL A 12 31.91 9.83 -51.40
N ILE A 13 32.73 9.00 -50.74
CA ILE A 13 33.07 9.15 -49.32
C ILE A 13 33.98 10.38 -49.10
N VAL A 14 34.81 10.73 -50.08
CA VAL A 14 35.79 11.83 -49.99
C VAL A 14 35.19 13.21 -50.33
N ILE A 15 34.08 13.30 -51.09
CA ILE A 15 33.51 14.57 -51.55
C ILE A 15 32.11 14.79 -50.94
N GLY A 16 32.05 15.32 -49.71
CA GLY A 16 30.93 16.10 -49.15
C GLY A 16 29.63 15.37 -48.78
N GLY A 17 29.32 14.21 -49.38
CA GLY A 17 28.06 13.48 -49.13
C GLY A 17 28.16 12.38 -48.06
N GLY A 18 29.35 11.81 -47.86
CA GLY A 18 29.59 10.74 -46.88
C GLY A 18 29.47 11.20 -45.42
N ALA A 19 29.77 12.47 -45.14
CA ALA A 19 29.64 13.02 -43.79
C ALA A 19 28.17 13.10 -43.35
N PHE A 20 27.24 13.44 -44.26
CA PHE A 20 25.82 13.54 -43.94
C PHE A 20 25.18 12.16 -43.70
N TYR A 21 25.42 11.20 -44.60
CA TYR A 21 24.91 9.83 -44.45
C TYR A 21 25.58 9.08 -43.29
N GLY A 22 26.89 9.28 -43.09
CA GLY A 22 27.62 8.75 -41.94
C GLY A 22 27.11 9.34 -40.62
N TRP A 23 26.83 10.64 -40.59
CA TRP A 23 26.22 11.29 -39.44
C TRP A 23 24.80 10.79 -39.14
N LEU A 24 23.98 10.58 -40.17
CA LEU A 24 22.64 10.01 -40.04
C LEU A 24 22.65 8.59 -39.46
N GLN A 25 23.61 7.75 -39.87
CA GLN A 25 23.77 6.40 -39.32
C GLN A 25 24.38 6.38 -37.92
N TRP A 26 25.24 7.34 -37.61
CA TRP A 26 25.89 7.45 -36.32
C TRP A 26 24.98 8.06 -35.24
N LYS A 27 24.04 8.94 -35.62
CA LYS A 27 23.09 9.59 -34.69
C LYS A 27 22.35 8.62 -33.74
N PRO A 28 21.76 7.49 -34.18
CA PRO A 28 21.12 6.55 -33.26
C PRO A 28 22.12 5.87 -32.32
N ILE A 29 23.30 5.49 -32.82
CA ILE A 29 24.37 4.85 -32.03
C ILE A 29 24.90 5.82 -30.98
N ALA A 30 25.10 7.08 -31.36
CA ALA A 30 25.50 8.15 -30.45
C ALA A 30 24.47 8.36 -29.33
N ALA A 31 23.18 8.37 -29.67
CA ALA A 31 22.11 8.50 -28.69
C ALA A 31 22.05 7.31 -27.72
N GLU A 32 22.31 6.09 -28.20
CA GLU A 32 22.37 4.90 -27.37
C GLU A 32 23.56 4.94 -26.40
N LEU A 33 24.76 5.27 -26.89
CA LEU A 33 25.97 5.35 -26.06
C LEU A 33 25.91 6.49 -25.05
N SER A 34 25.39 7.66 -25.45
CA SER A 34 25.22 8.80 -24.56
C SER A 34 24.19 8.51 -23.46
N ALA A 35 23.17 7.70 -23.76
CA ALA A 35 22.18 7.27 -22.77
C ALA A 35 22.76 6.31 -21.72
N LYS A 36 23.84 5.58 -22.04
CA LYS A 36 24.53 4.69 -21.09
C LYS A 36 25.36 5.49 -20.09
N ASP A 37 26.29 6.32 -20.57
CA ASP A 37 27.07 7.25 -19.72
C ASP A 37 27.50 8.50 -20.51
N GLN A 38 26.82 9.61 -20.23
CA GLN A 38 27.04 10.89 -20.90
C GLN A 38 28.48 11.41 -20.74
N GLU A 39 29.08 11.28 -19.55
CA GLU A 39 30.41 11.82 -19.27
C GLU A 39 31.50 11.06 -20.05
N LYS A 40 31.41 9.73 -20.09
CA LYS A 40 32.32 8.91 -20.90
C LYS A 40 32.10 9.14 -22.39
N PHE A 41 30.85 9.35 -22.83
CA PHE A 41 30.55 9.67 -24.22
C PHE A 41 31.15 11.04 -24.63
N ASP A 42 31.04 12.06 -23.78
CA ASP A 42 31.61 13.38 -24.03
C ASP A 42 33.15 13.32 -24.07
N LEU A 43 33.78 12.52 -23.19
CA LEU A 43 35.21 12.24 -23.21
C LEU A 43 35.63 11.54 -24.50
N MET A 44 34.89 10.52 -24.94
CA MET A 44 35.12 9.82 -26.19
C MET A 44 35.07 10.78 -27.38
N MET A 45 34.10 11.69 -27.40
CA MET A 45 33.94 12.68 -28.47
C MET A 45 35.04 13.75 -28.45
N ALA A 46 35.53 14.14 -27.28
CA ALA A 46 36.66 15.06 -27.14
C ALA A 46 37.95 14.45 -27.67
N GLU A 47 38.23 13.19 -27.31
CA GLU A 47 39.39 12.42 -27.79
C GLU A 47 39.32 12.15 -29.31
N ALA A 48 38.14 11.85 -29.84
CA ALA A 48 37.96 11.67 -31.27
C ALA A 48 38.25 12.96 -32.06
N LYS A 49 37.86 14.13 -31.52
CA LYS A 49 38.13 15.44 -32.12
C LYS A 49 39.60 15.85 -32.05
N SER A 50 40.34 15.39 -31.05
CA SER A 50 41.79 15.63 -30.92
C SER A 50 42.66 14.64 -31.71
N PHE A 51 42.05 13.82 -32.59
CA PHE A 51 42.71 12.75 -33.35
C PHE A 51 43.28 11.62 -32.47
N GLY A 52 42.83 11.50 -31.22
CA GLY A 52 43.11 10.40 -30.30
C GLY A 52 42.29 9.15 -30.61
N PHE A 53 42.43 8.58 -31.80
CA PHE A 53 41.57 7.47 -32.25
C PHE A 53 41.67 6.21 -31.38
N GLY A 54 42.85 5.91 -30.82
CA GLY A 54 43.03 4.73 -29.95
C GLY A 54 42.31 4.85 -28.60
N THR A 55 42.35 6.03 -27.96
CA THR A 55 41.65 6.31 -26.70
C THR A 55 40.14 6.40 -26.92
N ALA A 56 39.70 7.07 -27.99
CA ALA A 56 38.29 7.12 -28.37
C ALA A 56 37.71 5.74 -28.68
N GLN A 57 38.43 4.87 -29.39
CA GLN A 57 37.97 3.51 -29.69
C GLN A 57 37.85 2.65 -28.42
N LYS A 58 38.77 2.81 -27.46
CA LYS A 58 38.68 2.11 -26.17
C LYS A 58 37.42 2.54 -25.40
N LEU A 59 37.15 3.84 -25.32
CA LEU A 59 35.97 4.38 -24.64
C LEU A 59 34.66 3.95 -25.32
N TYR A 60 34.65 3.90 -26.66
CA TYR A 60 33.53 3.36 -27.43
C TYR A 60 33.25 1.90 -27.05
N ASN A 61 34.28 1.04 -27.05
CA ASN A 61 34.11 -0.38 -26.70
C ASN A 61 33.63 -0.56 -25.26
N GLU A 62 34.13 0.26 -24.31
CA GLU A 62 33.64 0.24 -22.92
C GLU A 62 32.16 0.59 -22.83
N LEU A 63 31.69 1.61 -23.56
CA LEU A 63 30.28 2.00 -23.58
C LEU A 63 29.40 0.97 -24.32
N ASP A 64 29.89 0.41 -25.42
CA ASP A 64 29.15 -0.57 -26.22
C ASP A 64 28.93 -1.87 -25.42
N THR A 65 29.96 -2.32 -24.71
CA THR A 65 29.93 -3.55 -23.89
C THR A 65 29.20 -3.40 -22.55
N MET A 66 28.86 -2.19 -22.12
CA MET A 66 28.05 -1.99 -20.90
C MET A 66 26.70 -2.68 -21.03
N THR A 67 26.41 -3.53 -20.03
CA THR A 67 25.12 -4.19 -19.89
C THR A 67 24.09 -3.25 -19.28
N LEU A 68 22.80 -3.63 -19.36
CA LEU A 68 21.72 -2.85 -18.74
C LEU A 68 21.90 -2.76 -17.21
N GLU A 69 22.43 -3.82 -16.59
CA GLU A 69 22.75 -3.85 -15.16
C GLU A 69 23.85 -2.84 -14.81
N ASP A 70 24.93 -2.78 -15.60
CA ASP A 70 26.01 -1.80 -15.40
C ASP A 70 25.50 -0.36 -15.48
N VAL A 71 24.61 -0.08 -16.45
CA VAL A 71 24.01 1.25 -16.61
C VAL A 71 23.13 1.63 -15.42
N VAL A 72 22.32 0.69 -14.92
CA VAL A 72 21.47 0.92 -13.74
C VAL A 72 22.34 1.15 -12.50
N ASN A 73 23.36 0.32 -12.28
CA ASN A 73 24.28 0.43 -11.15
C ASN A 73 25.06 1.76 -11.19
N LEU A 74 25.55 2.18 -12.36
CA LEU A 74 26.24 3.44 -12.54
C LEU A 74 25.33 4.65 -12.26
N ARG A 75 24.08 4.61 -12.74
CA ARG A 75 23.11 5.68 -12.45
C ARG A 75 22.80 5.74 -10.96
N HIS A 76 22.62 4.58 -10.34
CA HIS A 76 22.36 4.48 -8.91
C HIS A 76 23.53 5.02 -8.09
N SER A 77 24.77 4.65 -8.42
CA SER A 77 25.96 5.14 -7.70
C SER A 77 26.14 6.65 -7.86
N LYS A 78 26.00 7.20 -9.07
CA LYS A 78 26.02 8.66 -9.31
C LYS A 78 24.91 9.38 -8.56
N TRP A 79 23.73 8.77 -8.46
CA TRP A 79 22.62 9.33 -7.69
C TRP A 79 22.89 9.30 -6.17
N GLN A 80 23.44 8.21 -5.64
CA GLN A 80 23.87 8.12 -4.25
C GLN A 80 24.95 9.16 -3.92
N GLU A 81 25.95 9.30 -4.77
CA GLU A 81 27.01 10.29 -4.59
C GLU A 81 26.45 11.73 -4.57
N LYS A 82 25.46 12.03 -5.43
CA LYS A 82 24.75 13.31 -5.41
C LYS A 82 23.97 13.51 -4.12
N LEU A 83 23.32 12.47 -3.59
CA LEU A 83 22.63 12.56 -2.29
C LEU A 83 23.58 12.84 -1.12
N GLU A 84 24.79 12.28 -1.15
CA GLU A 84 25.77 12.48 -0.09
C GLU A 84 26.41 13.88 -0.14
N LYS A 85 26.77 14.33 -1.35
CA LYS A 85 27.55 15.56 -1.53
C LYS A 85 26.71 16.82 -1.70
N ASN A 86 25.49 16.71 -2.23
CA ASN A 86 24.62 17.86 -2.51
C ASN A 86 23.44 17.90 -1.55
N GLU A 87 23.56 18.78 -0.54
CA GLU A 87 22.52 18.97 0.48
C GLU A 87 21.19 19.48 -0.08
N GLU A 88 21.22 20.38 -1.07
CA GLU A 88 20.02 20.92 -1.71
C GLU A 88 19.24 19.82 -2.44
N PHE A 89 19.96 18.98 -3.20
CA PHE A 89 19.37 17.82 -3.87
C PHE A 89 18.77 16.82 -2.88
N ARG A 90 19.50 16.53 -1.78
CA ARG A 90 19.03 15.64 -0.71
C ARG A 90 17.75 16.15 -0.06
N ASN A 91 17.70 17.44 0.30
CA ASN A 91 16.56 18.03 0.97
C ASN A 91 15.33 18.06 0.06
N ALA A 92 15.49 18.45 -1.21
CA ALA A 92 14.41 18.41 -2.20
C ALA A 92 13.84 16.99 -2.40
N TYR A 93 14.71 15.99 -2.52
CA TYR A 93 14.30 14.58 -2.64
C TYR A 93 13.52 14.09 -1.41
N LEU A 94 13.99 14.42 -0.21
CA LEU A 94 13.30 14.05 1.04
C LEU A 94 11.94 14.74 1.17
N GLU A 95 11.84 16.02 0.78
CA GLU A 95 10.59 16.75 0.79
C GLU A 95 9.56 16.17 -0.19
N GLU A 96 9.99 15.81 -1.40
CA GLU A 96 9.14 15.15 -2.40
C GLU A 96 8.66 13.79 -1.90
N GLN A 97 9.56 12.98 -1.32
CA GLN A 97 9.20 11.69 -0.73
C GLN A 97 8.20 11.85 0.42
N HIS A 98 8.36 12.89 1.24
CA HIS A 98 7.43 13.20 2.32
C HIS A 98 6.05 13.60 1.77
N LYS A 99 5.98 14.46 0.75
CA LYS A 99 4.73 14.84 0.07
C LYS A 99 4.04 13.62 -0.55
N ALA A 100 4.78 12.73 -1.20
CA ALA A 100 4.24 11.50 -1.76
C ALA A 100 3.65 10.58 -0.68
N ARG A 101 4.37 10.37 0.43
CA ARG A 101 3.86 9.59 1.58
C ARG A 101 2.62 10.21 2.21
N GLN A 102 2.57 11.54 2.32
CA GLN A 102 1.39 12.24 2.81
C GLN A 102 0.20 12.02 1.89
N GLN A 103 0.40 12.14 0.57
CA GLN A 103 -0.66 11.93 -0.41
C GLN A 103 -1.17 10.49 -0.38
N GLU A 104 -0.28 9.49 -0.35
CA GLU A 104 -0.67 8.09 -0.18
C GLU A 104 -1.42 7.85 1.13
N SER A 105 -1.01 8.49 2.22
CA SER A 105 -1.69 8.40 3.51
C SER A 105 -3.09 8.98 3.45
N ILE A 106 -3.26 10.14 2.81
CA ILE A 106 -4.57 10.77 2.56
C ILE A 106 -5.44 9.87 1.69
N GLU A 107 -4.90 9.30 0.61
CA GLU A 107 -5.64 8.39 -0.27
C GLU A 107 -6.03 7.09 0.43
N ARG A 108 -5.13 6.52 1.23
CA ARG A 108 -5.45 5.33 2.05
C ARG A 108 -6.54 5.64 3.07
N LYS A 109 -6.47 6.80 3.73
CA LYS A 109 -7.52 7.27 4.66
C LYS A 109 -8.84 7.48 3.94
N SER A 110 -8.87 8.19 2.80
CA SER A 110 -10.10 8.43 2.06
C SER A 110 -10.72 7.14 1.53
N LYS A 111 -9.91 6.20 1.04
CA LYS A 111 -10.36 4.87 0.61
C LYS A 111 -10.89 4.05 1.79
N HIS A 112 -10.25 4.15 2.95
CA HIS A 112 -10.73 3.51 4.17
C HIS A 112 -12.05 4.14 4.66
N ASP A 113 -12.15 5.47 4.66
CA ASP A 113 -13.35 6.21 5.06
C ASP A 113 -14.50 5.97 4.07
N LEU A 114 -14.22 5.82 2.78
CA LEU A 114 -15.20 5.44 1.77
C LEU A 114 -15.65 3.98 1.95
N LYS A 115 -14.76 3.06 2.32
CA LYS A 115 -15.15 1.71 2.73
C LYS A 115 -15.99 1.73 4.00
N LEU A 116 -15.65 2.59 4.96
CA LEU A 116 -16.40 2.74 6.20
C LEU A 116 -17.78 3.34 5.92
N SER A 117 -17.86 4.38 5.09
CA SER A 117 -19.11 5.04 4.72
C SER A 117 -19.98 4.13 3.88
N THR A 118 -19.44 3.36 2.93
CA THR A 118 -20.23 2.35 2.19
C THR A 118 -20.74 1.22 3.09
N LEU A 119 -19.98 0.80 4.10
CA LEU A 119 -20.46 -0.15 5.12
C LEU A 119 -21.54 0.47 6.03
N ILE A 120 -21.45 1.77 6.33
CA ILE A 120 -22.45 2.51 7.13
C ILE A 120 -23.71 2.85 6.30
N PHE A 121 -23.55 3.17 5.01
CA PHE A 121 -24.63 3.54 4.07
C PHE A 121 -25.28 2.35 3.36
N LYS A 122 -24.77 1.12 3.52
CA LYS A 122 -25.55 -0.12 3.34
C LYS A 122 -26.71 -0.26 4.36
N SER A 123 -27.21 0.85 4.89
CA SER A 123 -28.48 1.02 5.60
C SER A 123 -29.72 0.70 4.75
N GLU A 124 -29.58 0.41 3.45
CA GLU A 124 -30.60 -0.32 2.69
C GLU A 124 -30.93 -1.69 3.33
N GLU A 125 -29.96 -2.28 4.05
CA GLU A 125 -30.19 -3.44 4.92
C GLU A 125 -31.09 -3.12 6.11
N GLY A 126 -31.29 -1.86 6.53
CA GLY A 126 -32.20 -1.52 7.63
C GLY A 126 -33.67 -1.79 7.29
N LYS A 127 -34.09 -1.55 6.04
CA LYS A 127 -35.45 -1.89 5.58
C LYS A 127 -35.59 -3.39 5.35
N LEU A 128 -34.63 -4.03 4.68
CA LEU A 128 -34.61 -5.47 4.43
C LEU A 128 -34.50 -6.29 5.73
N LEU A 129 -33.65 -5.88 6.68
CA LEU A 129 -33.57 -6.46 8.02
C LEU A 129 -34.86 -6.21 8.80
N SER A 130 -35.55 -5.09 8.63
CA SER A 130 -36.82 -4.86 9.33
C SER A 130 -37.96 -5.76 8.83
N THR A 131 -38.01 -6.04 7.51
CA THR A 131 -38.96 -7.01 6.93
C THR A 131 -38.59 -8.43 7.32
N ILE A 132 -37.32 -8.82 7.19
CA ILE A 132 -36.82 -10.13 7.64
C ILE A 132 -37.05 -10.32 9.15
N TRP A 133 -36.80 -9.30 9.97
CA TRP A 133 -37.01 -9.35 11.43
C TRP A 133 -38.47 -9.50 11.82
N LYS A 134 -39.40 -8.90 11.07
CA LYS A 134 -40.84 -9.07 11.30
C LYS A 134 -41.29 -10.50 10.96
N GLU A 135 -40.72 -11.08 9.91
CA GLU A 135 -41.03 -12.43 9.41
C GLU A 135 -40.22 -13.56 10.09
N SER A 136 -39.19 -13.23 10.87
CA SER A 136 -38.35 -14.24 11.54
C SER A 136 -39.07 -14.88 12.72
N GLU A 137 -38.72 -16.14 12.98
CA GLU A 137 -39.13 -16.86 14.19
C GLU A 137 -38.45 -16.27 15.44
N PRO A 138 -39.05 -16.37 16.64
CA PRO A 138 -38.51 -15.86 17.89
C PRO A 138 -37.06 -16.31 18.18
N TRP A 139 -36.77 -17.60 17.99
CA TRP A 139 -35.43 -18.15 18.20
C TRP A 139 -34.38 -17.55 17.23
N GLN A 140 -34.77 -17.23 15.99
CA GLN A 140 -33.88 -16.59 15.01
C GLN A 140 -33.53 -15.16 15.44
N LYS A 141 -34.52 -14.43 15.96
CA LYS A 141 -34.32 -13.09 16.52
C LYS A 141 -33.35 -13.11 17.70
N VAL A 142 -33.47 -14.09 18.59
CA VAL A 142 -32.54 -14.31 19.71
C VAL A 142 -31.12 -14.54 19.21
N MET A 143 -30.93 -15.40 18.20
CA MET A 143 -29.61 -15.68 17.62
C MET A 143 -28.98 -14.44 16.99
N VAL A 144 -29.77 -13.64 16.27
CA VAL A 144 -29.31 -12.36 15.69
C VAL A 144 -28.91 -11.36 16.79
N LEU A 145 -29.68 -11.26 17.88
CA LEU A 145 -29.35 -10.39 19.00
C LEU A 145 -28.06 -10.81 19.72
N ARG A 146 -27.83 -12.13 19.87
CA ARG A 146 -26.57 -12.65 20.42
C ARG A 146 -25.38 -12.35 19.53
N GLN A 147 -25.53 -12.51 18.22
CA GLN A 147 -24.48 -12.17 17.27
C GLN A 147 -24.16 -10.67 17.32
N LYS A 148 -25.17 -9.81 17.42
CA LYS A 148 -24.98 -8.36 17.63
C LYS A 148 -24.28 -8.05 18.95
N CYS A 149 -24.62 -8.75 20.03
CA CYS A 149 -23.95 -8.63 21.33
C CYS A 149 -22.44 -8.90 21.21
N VAL A 150 -22.06 -10.01 20.59
CA VAL A 150 -20.64 -10.36 20.38
C VAL A 150 -19.92 -9.34 19.50
N LYS A 151 -20.58 -8.88 18.40
CA LYS A 151 -20.02 -7.89 17.48
C LYS A 151 -19.74 -6.57 18.18
N TYR A 152 -20.68 -6.09 19.00
CA TYR A 152 -20.54 -4.88 19.81
C TYR A 152 -19.34 -4.98 20.75
N LEU A 153 -19.23 -6.09 21.49
CA LEU A 153 -18.18 -6.25 22.48
C LEU A 153 -16.82 -6.16 21.77
N LYS A 154 -16.64 -6.87 20.64
CA LYS A 154 -15.41 -6.78 19.84
C LYS A 154 -15.08 -5.35 19.36
N MET A 155 -16.09 -4.56 19.01
CA MET A 155 -15.88 -3.15 18.63
C MET A 155 -15.44 -2.31 19.82
N GLU A 156 -16.04 -2.51 20.99
CA GLU A 156 -15.69 -1.79 22.21
C GLU A 156 -14.25 -2.09 22.66
N GLU A 157 -13.80 -3.35 22.62
CA GLU A 157 -12.41 -3.72 22.92
C GLU A 157 -11.43 -3.17 21.88
N ALA A 158 -11.78 -3.23 20.59
CA ALA A 158 -10.93 -2.66 19.54
C ALA A 158 -10.74 -1.15 19.72
N ASP A 159 -11.79 -0.44 20.15
CA ASP A 159 -11.73 0.99 20.41
C ASP A 159 -11.01 1.30 21.73
N SER A 160 -11.23 0.52 22.79
CA SER A 160 -10.51 0.70 24.06
C SER A 160 -9.01 0.47 23.90
N ARG A 161 -8.59 -0.51 23.10
CA ARG A 161 -7.16 -0.74 22.77
C ARG A 161 -6.53 0.45 22.03
N ARG A 162 -7.33 1.25 21.32
CA ARG A 162 -6.87 2.45 20.59
C ARG A 162 -6.83 3.69 21.49
N ARG A 163 -7.62 3.73 22.56
CA ARG A 163 -7.61 4.83 23.53
C ARG A 163 -6.45 4.63 24.51
N THR A 164 -5.50 5.56 24.51
CA THR A 164 -4.29 5.52 25.37
C THR A 164 -4.58 5.72 26.87
N ASN A 165 -5.81 6.10 27.24
CA ASN A 165 -6.19 6.43 28.61
C ASN A 165 -6.83 5.22 29.32
N ALA A 166 -6.13 4.67 30.31
CA ALA A 166 -6.50 3.48 31.08
C ALA A 166 -7.75 3.63 31.99
N LEU A 167 -8.35 4.83 32.07
CA LEU A 167 -9.46 5.12 32.99
C LEU A 167 -10.84 4.64 32.48
N GLU A 168 -11.00 4.39 31.19
CA GLU A 168 -12.21 3.78 30.62
C GLU A 168 -11.92 2.33 30.21
N LEU A 169 -11.79 1.45 31.21
CA LEU A 169 -11.70 0.02 30.97
C LEU A 169 -12.93 -0.43 30.15
N SER A 170 -12.68 -1.12 29.04
CA SER A 170 -13.74 -1.74 28.24
C SER A 170 -14.60 -2.65 29.11
N ARG A 171 -15.87 -2.82 28.75
CA ARG A 171 -16.71 -3.83 29.40
C ARG A 171 -16.20 -5.24 29.18
N ILE A 172 -15.44 -5.50 28.11
CA ILE A 172 -14.73 -6.78 27.96
C ILE A 172 -13.71 -6.96 29.07
N SER A 173 -12.94 -5.94 29.45
CA SER A 173 -12.03 -6.05 30.59
C SER A 173 -12.75 -6.37 31.89
N SER A 174 -13.95 -5.82 32.16
CA SER A 174 -14.72 -6.19 33.36
C SER A 174 -15.41 -7.56 33.26
N ILE A 175 -15.76 -8.02 32.05
CA ILE A 175 -16.20 -9.40 31.80
C ILE A 175 -15.05 -10.40 32.03
N LEU A 176 -13.81 -10.00 31.68
CA LEU A 176 -12.59 -10.78 31.92
C LEU A 176 -12.16 -10.79 33.39
N ASP A 177 -12.48 -9.73 34.14
CA ASP A 177 -12.16 -9.61 35.58
C ASP A 177 -13.18 -10.32 36.48
N ARG A 178 -14.22 -10.96 35.91
CA ARG A 178 -15.23 -11.70 36.69
C ARG A 178 -14.52 -12.89 37.36
N PRO A 179 -14.49 -12.97 38.70
CA PRO A 179 -13.63 -13.91 39.44
C PRO A 179 -14.06 -15.38 39.31
N GLU A 180 -15.31 -15.63 38.87
CA GLU A 180 -15.82 -16.96 38.60
C GLU A 180 -15.76 -17.27 37.11
N LYS A 181 -14.62 -17.81 36.66
CA LYS A 181 -14.52 -19.07 35.91
C LYS A 181 -13.18 -19.16 35.18
N LEU A 182 -12.44 -20.19 35.60
CA LEU A 182 -11.23 -20.75 35.00
C LEU A 182 -9.97 -19.91 35.22
N SER A 183 -8.99 -20.51 35.90
CA SER A 183 -7.59 -20.10 35.89
C SER A 183 -7.07 -20.23 34.45
N CYS A 184 -7.35 -19.23 33.63
CA CYS A 184 -7.01 -19.27 32.22
C CYS A 184 -5.53 -18.96 32.07
N GLY A 185 -4.74 -20.02 32.03
CA GLY A 185 -3.32 -19.93 31.67
C GLY A 185 -3.17 -19.22 30.32
N LYS A 186 -2.02 -18.56 30.12
CA LYS A 186 -1.72 -17.72 28.95
C LYS A 186 -2.00 -18.36 27.58
N LYS A 187 -1.97 -19.70 27.49
CA LYS A 187 -2.29 -20.49 26.28
C LYS A 187 -3.78 -20.67 25.99
N MET A 188 -4.65 -20.52 26.99
CA MET A 188 -6.10 -20.74 26.90
C MET A 188 -6.90 -19.43 27.01
N ALA A 189 -6.22 -18.28 27.08
CA ALA A 189 -6.83 -16.98 27.26
C ALA A 189 -7.88 -16.66 26.17
N ASP A 190 -7.59 -16.97 24.91
CA ASP A 190 -8.50 -16.71 23.80
C ASP A 190 -9.77 -17.56 23.85
N ILE A 191 -9.64 -18.82 24.30
CA ILE A 191 -10.78 -19.74 24.46
C ILE A 191 -11.65 -19.31 25.63
N CYS A 192 -11.04 -18.96 26.76
CA CYS A 192 -11.76 -18.45 27.91
C CYS A 192 -12.50 -17.14 27.63
N LEU A 193 -11.89 -16.24 26.87
CA LEU A 193 -12.49 -14.99 26.43
C LEU A 193 -13.72 -15.26 25.53
N ALA A 194 -13.64 -16.25 24.64
CA ALA A 194 -14.79 -16.64 23.83
C ALA A 194 -15.95 -17.20 24.69
N ILE A 195 -15.64 -18.01 25.71
CA ILE A 195 -16.64 -18.59 26.62
C ILE A 195 -17.28 -17.51 27.49
N SER A 196 -16.50 -16.62 28.10
CA SER A 196 -17.03 -15.56 28.97
C SER A 196 -17.89 -14.54 28.21
N VAL A 197 -17.49 -14.20 26.98
CA VAL A 197 -18.29 -13.34 26.09
C VAL A 197 -19.60 -14.03 25.68
N SER A 198 -19.56 -15.34 25.41
CA SER A 198 -20.75 -16.12 25.09
C SER A 198 -21.72 -16.16 26.27
N ASP A 199 -21.24 -16.50 27.46
CA ASP A 199 -22.04 -16.56 28.70
C ASP A 199 -22.69 -15.19 28.99
N TYR A 200 -21.92 -14.11 28.88
CA TYR A 200 -22.43 -12.75 29.05
C TYR A 200 -23.55 -12.40 28.05
N CYS A 201 -23.37 -12.74 26.77
CA CYS A 201 -24.40 -12.48 25.77
C CYS A 201 -25.63 -13.39 25.91
N MET A 202 -25.48 -14.60 26.46
CA MET A 202 -26.61 -15.47 26.82
C MET A 202 -27.40 -14.92 28.03
N GLU A 203 -26.71 -14.37 29.03
CA GLU A 203 -27.37 -13.69 30.18
C GLU A 203 -28.18 -12.47 29.71
N LEU A 204 -27.64 -11.69 28.77
CA LEU A 204 -28.31 -10.50 28.24
C LEU A 204 -29.47 -10.84 27.29
N VAL A 205 -29.32 -11.90 26.51
CA VAL A 205 -30.31 -12.36 25.52
C VAL A 205 -30.64 -13.83 25.80
N PRO A 206 -31.56 -14.09 26.75
CA PRO A 206 -31.96 -15.45 27.09
C PRO A 206 -32.65 -16.14 25.90
N ASN A 207 -32.70 -17.47 25.92
CA ASN A 207 -33.54 -18.21 24.97
C ASN A 207 -34.98 -17.81 25.24
N ALA A 208 -35.65 -17.30 24.22
CA ALA A 208 -37.02 -16.83 24.28
C ALA A 208 -37.76 -17.30 23.04
N ASP A 209 -38.94 -17.88 23.27
CA ASP A 209 -39.84 -18.35 22.22
C ASP A 209 -40.98 -17.35 21.97
N ASP A 210 -41.03 -16.27 22.75
CA ASP A 210 -42.05 -15.23 22.71
C ASP A 210 -41.48 -13.87 22.30
N ASN A 211 -42.25 -13.12 21.51
CA ASN A 211 -41.83 -11.81 21.01
C ASN A 211 -41.69 -10.75 22.13
N GLU A 212 -42.39 -10.92 23.26
CA GLU A 212 -42.34 -9.99 24.38
C GLU A 212 -41.01 -10.08 25.14
N ALA A 213 -40.55 -11.29 25.47
CA ALA A 213 -39.22 -11.48 26.04
C ALA A 213 -38.09 -11.03 25.09
N ILE A 214 -38.29 -11.13 23.77
CA ILE A 214 -37.33 -10.60 22.78
C ILE A 214 -37.27 -9.08 22.84
N LEU A 215 -38.40 -8.39 22.94
CA LEU A 215 -38.43 -6.94 23.09
C LEU A 215 -37.77 -6.49 24.41
N GLN A 216 -38.01 -7.22 25.50
CA GLN A 216 -37.33 -6.98 26.77
C GLN A 216 -35.82 -7.21 26.66
N ALA A 217 -35.39 -8.28 25.98
CA ALA A 217 -33.97 -8.54 25.72
C ALA A 217 -33.34 -7.43 24.88
N MET A 218 -34.04 -6.93 23.85
CA MET A 218 -33.58 -5.77 23.06
C MET A 218 -33.43 -4.52 23.92
N GLN A 219 -34.39 -4.24 24.81
CA GLN A 219 -34.31 -3.09 25.71
C GLN A 219 -33.17 -3.24 26.73
N ARG A 220 -32.96 -4.43 27.30
CA ARG A 220 -31.82 -4.73 28.17
C ARG A 220 -30.51 -4.56 27.43
N LEU A 221 -30.42 -5.06 26.20
CA LEU A 221 -29.26 -4.90 25.34
C LEU A 221 -28.99 -3.41 25.07
N LYS A 222 -30.00 -2.64 24.70
CA LYS A 222 -29.90 -1.19 24.45
C LYS A 222 -29.51 -0.39 25.69
N GLY A 223 -30.06 -0.74 26.86
CA GLY A 223 -29.80 -0.04 28.12
C GLY A 223 -28.44 -0.40 28.72
N LYS A 224 -27.96 -1.63 28.49
CA LYS A 224 -26.60 -1.99 28.84
C LYS A 224 -25.64 -1.38 27.84
N MET A 225 -25.81 -1.54 26.53
CA MET A 225 -24.83 -1.08 25.54
C MET A 225 -24.67 0.45 25.46
N ASN A 226 -23.47 0.91 25.12
CA ASN A 226 -23.28 2.30 24.71
C ASN A 226 -24.06 2.56 23.41
N HIS A 227 -24.90 3.59 23.41
CA HIS A 227 -25.75 3.99 22.28
C HIS A 227 -24.98 4.09 20.96
N TYR A 228 -23.73 4.58 21.01
CA TYR A 228 -22.87 4.76 19.85
C TYR A 228 -22.58 3.46 19.09
N TYR A 229 -22.40 2.34 19.80
CA TYR A 229 -22.11 1.05 19.19
C TYR A 229 -23.36 0.21 18.96
N TYR A 230 -24.47 0.47 19.68
CA TYR A 230 -25.75 -0.23 19.44
C TYR A 230 -26.38 0.14 18.10
N ILE A 231 -26.16 1.37 17.62
CA ILE A 231 -26.70 1.88 16.36
C ILE A 231 -25.86 1.47 15.13
N LYS A 232 -24.60 1.08 15.34
CA LYS A 232 -23.57 0.86 14.29
C LYS A 232 -23.48 -0.61 13.86
#